data_AF-A0A9X1XD21-F1
#
_entry.id   AF-A0A9X1XD21-F1
#
_cell.length_a   1.000
_cell.length_b   1.000
_cell.length_c   1.000
_cell.angle_alpha   90.00
_cell.angle_beta   90.00
_cell.angle_gamma   90.00
#
_symmetry.space_group_name_H-M   'P 1'
#
loop_
_entity.id
_entity.type
_entity.pdbx_description
1 polymer ?
#
loop_
_entity_poly.entity_id
_entity_poly.type
_entity_poly.pdbx_seq_one_letter_code
_entity_poly.pdbx_strand_id
1 'polypeptide(L)'
;MASCTIQVDKKEENVIVIPDVNYQADQTMQLKLKEMRKKKPDGEPLYKVYKDLPLIDVHNHQSPEFPYREWDRLGVDRTVLFGGISEPEAMKTDELAWKDYEERPEQVYPSFAGINIYSEKGIAYTKKNLEKGYLNIGELAAASTYSPIVSSVKWKAETPSSGKLNEIYKLAGRYKVPVLLHIDPAYGPPIAGLQRVLTRFPKVNFIYAHANVASSPENIEALLSKYSNLFIDFYAGYTEYDEGSEYELKDFVPLMEKYPDRFLFGSDSGYGIGYDGAIAAIYEMIDLLSDKTAVKVAYQNYESLIERQPPTQTQMKKIKSLSKSSAKYKLNKREANDLIMKLTDKRKKEGS
;
A
#
# COMPACT_ATOMS: atom_id res chain seq x y z
N MET A 1 -48.87 -16.29 46.41
CA MET A 1 -47.99 -16.77 45.33
C MET A 1 -47.06 -15.64 44.94
N ALA A 2 -45.83 -15.64 45.46
CA ALA A 2 -44.80 -14.68 45.07
C ALA A 2 -43.95 -15.32 43.96
N SER A 3 -44.04 -14.78 42.75
CA SER A 3 -43.24 -15.22 41.61
C SER A 3 -41.81 -14.72 41.80
N CYS A 4 -40.90 -15.63 42.13
CA CYS A 4 -39.47 -15.38 42.15
C CYS A 4 -38.95 -15.49 40.72
N THR A 5 -38.82 -14.35 40.03
CA THR A 5 -38.21 -14.31 38.71
C THR A 5 -36.70 -14.33 38.88
N ILE A 6 -36.08 -15.49 38.68
CA ILE A 6 -34.63 -15.63 38.60
C ILE A 6 -34.17 -14.85 37.37
N GLN A 7 -33.57 -13.67 37.58
CA GLN A 7 -32.75 -13.02 36.58
C GLN A 7 -31.55 -13.92 36.32
N VAL A 8 -31.61 -14.68 35.23
CA VAL A 8 -30.43 -15.36 34.69
C VAL A 8 -29.51 -14.24 34.20
N ASP A 9 -28.45 -13.96 34.96
CA ASP A 9 -27.35 -13.13 34.50
C ASP A 9 -26.90 -13.66 33.13
N LYS A 10 -27.20 -12.90 32.07
CA LYS A 10 -26.61 -13.16 30.76
C LYS A 10 -25.11 -13.00 30.96
N LYS A 11 -24.40 -14.13 31.00
CA LYS A 11 -22.94 -14.21 30.96
C LYS A 11 -22.47 -13.21 29.91
N GLU A 12 -21.89 -12.08 30.32
CA GLU A 12 -21.38 -11.09 29.39
C GLU A 12 -20.39 -11.80 28.46
N GLU A 13 -20.75 -11.92 27.19
CA GLU A 13 -19.90 -12.53 26.19
C GLU A 13 -18.67 -11.63 26.02
N ASN A 14 -17.57 -12.00 26.69
CA ASN A 14 -16.35 -11.20 26.71
C ASN A 14 -15.53 -11.47 25.45
N VAL A 15 -15.85 -10.75 24.38
CA VAL A 15 -15.04 -10.71 23.16
C VAL A 15 -13.95 -9.65 23.33
N ILE A 16 -12.70 -10.09 23.33
CA ILE A 16 -11.51 -9.25 23.51
C ILE A 16 -10.70 -9.26 22.21
N VAL A 17 -10.41 -8.08 21.67
CA VAL A 17 -9.49 -7.90 20.54
C VAL A 17 -8.25 -7.20 21.08
N ILE A 18 -7.09 -7.81 20.89
CA ILE A 18 -5.79 -7.28 21.28
C ILE A 18 -5.03 -6.94 20.00
N PRO A 19 -4.55 -5.69 19.83
CA PRO A 19 -3.67 -5.36 18.72
C PRO A 19 -2.42 -6.24 18.72
N ASP A 20 -2.19 -6.94 17.61
CA ASP A 20 -0.94 -7.61 17.31
C ASP A 20 -0.28 -6.87 16.16
N VAL A 21 0.80 -6.15 16.43
CA VAL A 21 1.51 -5.31 15.44
C VAL A 21 2.99 -5.64 15.39
N ASN A 22 3.37 -6.82 15.91
CA ASN A 22 4.74 -7.29 15.95
C ASN A 22 5.07 -8.06 14.67
N TYR A 23 5.26 -7.33 13.57
CA TYR A 23 5.70 -7.92 12.31
C TYR A 23 7.08 -8.57 12.43
N GLN A 24 7.18 -9.82 11.95
CA GLN A 24 8.41 -10.60 11.84
C GLN A 24 8.57 -11.02 10.38
N ALA A 25 9.62 -10.53 9.72
CA ALA A 25 9.89 -10.86 8.33
C ALA A 25 10.31 -12.34 8.17
N ASP A 26 9.90 -12.98 7.08
CA ASP A 26 10.35 -14.34 6.74
C ASP A 26 11.86 -14.35 6.47
N GLN A 27 12.61 -14.93 7.41
CA GLN A 27 14.06 -15.05 7.32
C GLN A 27 14.50 -16.16 6.35
N THR A 28 13.59 -17.04 5.91
CA THR A 28 13.90 -18.16 5.02
C THR A 28 13.89 -17.77 3.54
N MET A 29 13.23 -16.66 3.19
CA MET A 29 13.00 -16.31 1.79
C MET A 29 14.29 -15.98 1.03
N GLN A 30 15.29 -15.41 1.70
CA GLN A 30 16.60 -15.12 1.10
C GLN A 30 17.29 -16.41 0.62
N LEU A 31 17.21 -17.49 1.42
CA LEU A 31 17.77 -18.79 1.04
C LEU A 31 16.99 -19.38 -0.14
N LYS A 32 15.65 -19.28 -0.14
CA LYS A 32 14.83 -19.74 -1.26
C LYS A 32 15.16 -19.01 -2.55
N LEU A 33 15.28 -17.68 -2.52
CA LEU A 33 15.65 -16.87 -3.68
C LEU A 33 17.04 -17.27 -4.22
N LYS A 34 18.00 -17.47 -3.32
CA LYS A 34 19.33 -17.96 -3.71
C LYS A 34 19.27 -19.31 -4.43
N GLU A 35 18.41 -20.22 -3.97
CA GLU A 35 18.20 -21.52 -4.64
C GLU A 35 17.47 -21.39 -5.98
N MET A 36 16.51 -20.46 -6.12
CA MET A 36 15.88 -20.14 -7.40
C MET A 36 16.93 -19.66 -8.41
N ARG A 37 17.80 -18.72 -8.01
CA ARG A 37 18.88 -18.18 -8.86
C ARG A 37 19.85 -19.24 -9.36
N LYS A 38 20.26 -20.18 -8.49
CA LYS A 38 21.14 -21.30 -8.88
C LYS A 38 20.52 -22.25 -9.91
N LYS A 39 19.19 -22.34 -9.94
CA LYS A 39 18.43 -23.23 -10.82
C LYS A 39 17.82 -22.50 -12.01
N LYS A 40 18.13 -21.20 -12.19
CA LYS A 40 17.63 -20.36 -13.27
C LYS A 40 17.96 -21.00 -14.62
N PRO A 41 16.96 -21.49 -15.37
CA PRO A 41 17.18 -22.02 -16.70
C PRO A 41 17.52 -20.88 -17.68
N ASP A 42 18.36 -21.15 -18.67
CA ASP A 42 18.65 -20.19 -19.73
C ASP A 42 17.39 -19.88 -20.53
N GLY A 43 17.08 -18.59 -20.72
CA GLY A 43 15.96 -18.13 -21.54
C GLY A 43 14.57 -18.26 -20.92
N GLU A 44 14.43 -18.75 -19.68
CA GLU A 44 13.13 -18.77 -19.00
C GLU A 44 12.75 -17.35 -18.53
N PRO A 45 11.48 -16.91 -18.72
CA PRO A 45 11.01 -15.65 -18.18
C PRO A 45 11.19 -15.55 -16.65
N LEU A 46 11.68 -14.41 -16.17
CA LEU A 46 12.06 -14.24 -14.77
C LEU A 46 10.90 -14.41 -13.79
N TYR A 47 9.67 -14.04 -14.16
CA TYR A 47 8.48 -14.27 -13.32
C TYR A 47 8.23 -15.77 -13.05
N LYS A 48 8.70 -16.67 -13.93
CA LYS A 48 8.64 -18.12 -13.68
C LYS A 48 9.84 -18.63 -12.89
N VAL A 49 11.01 -18.04 -13.09
CA VAL A 49 12.21 -18.32 -12.30
C VAL A 49 11.96 -17.98 -10.84
N TYR A 50 11.31 -16.85 -10.59
CA TYR A 50 11.04 -16.28 -9.26
C TYR A 50 9.63 -16.52 -8.75
N LYS A 51 8.88 -17.48 -9.31
CA LYS A 51 7.47 -17.76 -8.96
C LYS A 51 7.18 -18.00 -7.46
N ASP A 52 8.19 -18.40 -6.69
CA ASP A 52 8.05 -18.72 -5.26
C ASP A 52 8.50 -17.54 -4.36
N LEU A 53 8.96 -16.43 -4.96
CA LEU A 53 9.26 -15.17 -4.27
C LEU A 53 7.98 -14.34 -4.22
N PRO A 54 7.44 -14.03 -3.03
CA PRO A 54 6.27 -13.16 -2.94
C PRO A 54 6.55 -11.79 -3.54
N LEU A 55 5.61 -11.29 -4.34
CA LEU A 55 5.68 -9.98 -4.98
C LEU A 55 4.44 -9.14 -4.63
N ILE A 56 4.68 -7.92 -4.16
CA ILE A 56 3.65 -6.91 -3.92
C ILE A 56 3.85 -5.77 -4.91
N ASP A 57 2.86 -5.54 -5.79
CA ASP A 57 2.75 -4.31 -6.55
C ASP A 57 2.10 -3.22 -5.67
N VAL A 58 2.85 -2.16 -5.35
CA VAL A 58 2.37 -1.11 -4.44
C VAL A 58 1.61 0.02 -5.13
N HIS A 59 1.42 -0.02 -6.46
CA HIS A 59 0.84 1.09 -7.21
C HIS A 59 0.04 0.62 -8.42
N ASN A 60 -1.29 0.57 -8.29
CA ASN A 60 -2.20 0.24 -9.40
C ASN A 60 -3.54 1.02 -9.32
N HIS A 61 -3.98 1.57 -10.45
CA HIS A 61 -5.15 2.42 -10.65
C HIS A 61 -6.35 1.72 -11.32
N GLN A 62 -6.29 0.41 -11.55
CA GLN A 62 -7.34 -0.29 -12.31
C GLN A 62 -8.54 -0.76 -11.48
N SER A 63 -8.96 -0.04 -10.44
CA SER A 63 -10.28 -0.26 -9.86
C SER A 63 -11.39 0.39 -10.72
N PRO A 64 -12.47 -0.30 -11.11
CA PRO A 64 -12.90 -1.66 -10.72
C PRO A 64 -12.41 -2.83 -11.61
N GLU A 65 -11.67 -2.55 -12.68
CA GLU A 65 -11.22 -3.54 -13.66
C GLU A 65 -9.90 -4.20 -13.26
N PHE A 66 -9.78 -4.65 -12.01
CA PHE A 66 -8.53 -5.20 -11.49
C PHE A 66 -8.07 -6.40 -12.34
N PRO A 67 -6.85 -6.38 -12.90
CA PRO A 67 -6.35 -7.39 -13.85
C PRO A 67 -5.84 -8.65 -13.15
N TYR A 68 -6.71 -9.29 -12.36
CA TYR A 68 -6.32 -10.41 -11.49
C TYR A 68 -5.72 -11.60 -12.25
N ARG A 69 -6.16 -11.85 -13.50
CA ARG A 69 -5.64 -12.97 -14.30
C ARG A 69 -4.23 -12.72 -14.79
N GLU A 70 -3.93 -11.48 -15.16
CA GLU A 70 -2.61 -11.03 -15.56
C GLU A 70 -1.67 -11.09 -14.35
N TRP A 71 -2.12 -10.68 -13.17
CA TRP A 71 -1.36 -10.78 -11.92
C TRP A 71 -1.04 -12.23 -11.55
N ASP A 72 -2.03 -13.12 -11.63
CA ASP A 72 -1.83 -14.56 -11.44
C ASP A 72 -0.80 -15.13 -12.43
N ARG A 73 -0.91 -14.75 -13.72
CA ARG A 73 0.01 -15.20 -14.77
C ARG A 73 1.44 -14.69 -14.54
N LEU A 74 1.58 -13.46 -14.08
CA LEU A 74 2.86 -12.77 -13.88
C LEU A 74 3.44 -12.98 -12.48
N GLY A 75 2.79 -13.79 -11.63
CA GLY A 75 3.28 -14.13 -10.30
C GLY A 75 3.27 -12.95 -9.32
N VAL A 76 2.30 -12.04 -9.43
CA VAL A 76 2.13 -10.95 -8.46
C VAL A 76 1.11 -11.39 -7.40
N ASP A 77 1.57 -11.58 -6.17
CA ASP A 77 0.74 -12.10 -5.08
C ASP A 77 -0.27 -11.08 -4.56
N ARG A 78 0.14 -9.81 -4.43
CA ARG A 78 -0.74 -8.75 -3.91
C ARG A 78 -0.55 -7.42 -4.62
N THR A 79 -1.63 -6.63 -4.63
CA THR A 79 -1.66 -5.32 -5.26
C THR A 79 -2.30 -4.29 -4.36
N VAL A 80 -1.66 -3.15 -4.21
CA VAL A 80 -2.29 -1.97 -3.62
C VAL A 80 -3.16 -1.32 -4.69
N LEU A 81 -4.46 -1.52 -4.57
CA LEU A 81 -5.43 -1.13 -5.58
C LEU A 81 -6.12 0.17 -5.19
N PHE A 82 -6.10 1.13 -6.10
CA PHE A 82 -6.93 2.33 -6.11
C PHE A 82 -7.47 2.54 -7.52
N GLY A 83 -8.23 3.61 -7.73
CA GLY A 83 -8.74 4.00 -9.05
C GLY A 83 -8.33 5.42 -9.40
N GLY A 84 -9.33 6.29 -9.51
CA GLY A 84 -9.11 7.71 -9.78
C GLY A 84 -8.25 8.41 -8.72
N ILE A 85 -7.71 9.57 -9.09
CA ILE A 85 -6.69 10.29 -8.32
C ILE A 85 -7.22 11.65 -7.89
N SER A 86 -7.34 11.88 -6.58
CA SER A 86 -7.54 13.22 -6.01
C SER A 86 -8.64 14.06 -6.69
N GLU A 87 -9.77 13.43 -6.99
CA GLU A 87 -10.92 14.07 -7.64
C GLU A 87 -12.26 13.42 -7.21
N PRO A 88 -13.42 14.02 -7.48
CA PRO A 88 -14.70 13.48 -7.06
C PRO A 88 -14.97 12.03 -7.47
N GLU A 89 -14.64 11.65 -8.72
CA GLU A 89 -14.88 10.28 -9.21
C GLU A 89 -14.02 9.24 -8.46
N ALA A 90 -12.85 9.64 -7.96
CA ALA A 90 -11.99 8.78 -7.15
C ALA A 90 -12.72 8.23 -5.91
N MET A 91 -13.65 8.99 -5.32
CA MET A 91 -14.43 8.50 -4.17
C MET A 91 -15.25 7.25 -4.49
N LYS A 92 -15.71 7.11 -5.74
CA LYS A 92 -16.47 5.95 -6.20
C LYS A 92 -15.53 4.79 -6.49
N THR A 93 -14.39 5.03 -7.13
CA THR A 93 -13.41 3.97 -7.38
C THR A 93 -12.74 3.47 -6.11
N ASP A 94 -12.63 4.32 -5.06
CA ASP A 94 -12.21 3.89 -3.73
C ASP A 94 -13.17 2.80 -3.21
N GLU A 95 -14.49 3.05 -3.29
CA GLU A 95 -15.51 2.07 -2.87
C GLU A 95 -15.46 0.77 -3.70
N LEU A 96 -15.10 0.87 -4.98
CA LEU A 96 -14.89 -0.29 -5.84
C LEU A 96 -13.62 -1.06 -5.48
N ALA A 97 -12.52 -0.38 -5.14
CA ALA A 97 -11.29 -1.03 -4.70
C ALA A 97 -11.51 -1.80 -3.38
N TRP A 98 -12.38 -1.28 -2.51
CA TRP A 98 -12.83 -2.02 -1.33
C TRP A 98 -13.64 -3.27 -1.70
N LYS A 99 -14.49 -3.20 -2.72
CA LYS A 99 -15.25 -4.36 -3.19
C LYS A 99 -14.31 -5.42 -3.77
N ASP A 100 -13.31 -5.02 -4.55
CA ASP A 100 -12.28 -5.94 -5.06
C ASP A 100 -11.53 -6.61 -3.91
N TYR A 101 -11.25 -5.86 -2.84
CA TYR A 101 -10.67 -6.43 -1.62
C TYR A 101 -11.61 -7.42 -0.90
N GLU A 102 -12.90 -7.15 -0.81
CA GLU A 102 -13.86 -8.10 -0.25
C GLU A 102 -13.96 -9.40 -1.07
N GLU A 103 -13.84 -9.30 -2.40
CA GLU A 103 -13.87 -10.46 -3.30
C GLU A 103 -12.54 -11.24 -3.31
N ARG A 104 -11.41 -10.54 -3.17
CA ARG A 104 -10.05 -11.08 -3.31
C ARG A 104 -9.11 -10.59 -2.21
N PRO A 105 -9.40 -10.88 -0.92
CA PRO A 105 -8.64 -10.34 0.21
C PRO A 105 -7.19 -10.83 0.27
N GLU A 106 -6.88 -11.92 -0.44
CA GLU A 106 -5.53 -12.45 -0.56
C GLU A 106 -4.70 -11.81 -1.67
N GLN A 107 -5.34 -11.11 -2.63
CA GLN A 107 -4.65 -10.46 -3.76
C GLN A 107 -4.70 -8.93 -3.72
N VAL A 108 -5.61 -8.34 -2.94
CA VAL A 108 -5.81 -6.88 -2.95
C VAL A 108 -5.51 -6.29 -1.58
N TYR A 109 -4.82 -5.16 -1.58
CA TYR A 109 -4.79 -4.21 -0.47
C TYR A 109 -5.56 -2.96 -0.89
N PRO A 110 -6.66 -2.59 -0.19
CA PRO A 110 -7.47 -1.47 -0.60
C PRO A 110 -6.79 -0.14 -0.20
N SER A 111 -6.65 0.74 -1.19
CA SER A 111 -6.25 2.14 -1.01
C SER A 111 -7.42 3.08 -1.32
N PHE A 112 -7.30 4.35 -0.91
CA PHE A 112 -8.27 5.38 -1.27
C PHE A 112 -7.59 6.73 -1.54
N ALA A 113 -8.08 7.44 -2.56
CA ALA A 113 -7.49 8.68 -3.09
C ALA A 113 -8.50 9.82 -3.27
N GLY A 114 -9.80 9.58 -3.11
CA GLY A 114 -10.89 10.56 -3.28
C GLY A 114 -11.00 11.59 -2.17
N ILE A 115 -9.88 12.21 -1.79
CA ILE A 115 -9.81 13.13 -0.66
C ILE A 115 -9.86 14.58 -1.16
N ASN A 116 -10.95 15.29 -0.87
CA ASN A 116 -11.01 16.73 -1.08
C ASN A 116 -10.16 17.48 -0.04
N ILE A 117 -8.92 17.80 -0.40
CA ILE A 117 -7.97 18.49 0.49
C ILE A 117 -8.34 19.94 0.82
N TYR A 118 -9.38 20.50 0.20
CA TYR A 118 -9.82 21.88 0.43
C TYR A 118 -11.03 21.98 1.37
N SER A 119 -11.49 20.84 1.92
CA SER A 119 -12.71 20.79 2.73
C SER A 119 -12.56 19.89 3.95
N GLU A 120 -13.23 20.26 5.05
CA GLU A 120 -13.41 19.38 6.22
C GLU A 120 -14.08 18.04 5.86
N LYS A 121 -14.85 18.00 4.76
CA LYS A 121 -15.40 16.74 4.22
C LYS A 121 -14.31 15.76 3.81
N GLY A 122 -13.16 16.23 3.33
CA GLY A 122 -12.01 15.37 3.01
C GLY A 122 -11.41 14.74 4.25
N ILE A 123 -11.28 15.49 5.36
CA ILE A 123 -10.82 14.95 6.65
C ILE A 123 -11.81 13.90 7.18
N ALA A 124 -13.11 14.19 7.11
CA ALA A 124 -14.14 13.25 7.53
C ALA A 124 -14.15 11.97 6.69
N TYR A 125 -14.00 12.09 5.36
CA TYR A 125 -13.88 10.96 4.44
C TYR A 125 -12.65 10.11 4.74
N THR A 126 -11.50 10.75 4.95
CA THR A 126 -10.25 10.08 5.36
C THR A 126 -10.45 9.25 6.62
N LYS A 127 -11.03 9.86 7.67
CA LYS A 127 -11.30 9.15 8.92
C LYS A 127 -12.26 7.97 8.72
N LYS A 128 -13.32 8.14 7.91
CA LYS A 128 -14.30 7.10 7.60
C LYS A 128 -13.61 5.88 6.95
N ASN A 129 -12.80 6.08 5.92
CA ASN A 129 -12.10 4.99 5.23
C ASN A 129 -11.04 4.33 6.11
N LEU A 130 -10.28 5.12 6.88
CA LEU A 130 -9.33 4.57 7.84
C LEU A 130 -10.01 3.68 8.88
N GLU A 131 -11.15 4.10 9.44
CA GLU A 131 -11.95 3.31 10.39
C GLU A 131 -12.60 2.08 9.73
N LYS A 132 -13.03 2.17 8.46
CA LYS A 132 -13.59 1.05 7.68
C LYS A 132 -12.59 -0.10 7.57
N GLY A 133 -11.31 0.22 7.38
CA GLY A 133 -10.25 -0.78 7.31
C GLY A 133 -9.27 -0.60 6.15
N TYR A 134 -9.34 0.48 5.36
CA TYR A 134 -8.40 0.70 4.25
C TYR A 134 -6.95 0.74 4.74
N LEU A 135 -6.04 0.19 3.95
CA LEU A 135 -4.67 -0.10 4.38
C LEU A 135 -3.64 0.89 3.85
N ASN A 136 -4.02 1.73 2.88
CA ASN A 136 -3.19 2.75 2.25
C ASN A 136 -4.00 4.04 1.99
N ILE A 137 -3.31 5.19 1.99
CA ILE A 137 -3.85 6.47 1.49
C ILE A 137 -3.08 6.83 0.22
N GLY A 138 -3.80 7.14 -0.84
CA GLY A 138 -3.25 7.64 -2.09
C GLY A 138 -3.74 6.87 -3.32
N GLU A 139 -3.36 7.30 -4.51
CA GLU A 139 -2.41 8.40 -4.78
C GLU A 139 -2.97 9.81 -4.48
N LEU A 140 -2.26 10.57 -3.64
CA LEU A 140 -2.58 11.99 -3.42
C LEU A 140 -1.74 12.86 -4.36
N ALA A 141 -2.40 13.71 -5.14
CA ALA A 141 -1.80 14.72 -6.00
C ALA A 141 -1.22 15.86 -5.15
N ALA A 142 -0.08 15.62 -4.50
CA ALA A 142 0.50 16.46 -3.47
C ALA A 142 1.21 17.70 -4.05
N ALA A 143 1.76 17.57 -5.25
CA ALA A 143 2.12 18.67 -6.14
C ALA A 143 2.27 18.09 -7.55
N SER A 144 1.66 18.70 -8.56
CA SER A 144 1.83 18.23 -9.93
C SER A 144 1.67 19.33 -10.95
N THR A 145 2.64 19.48 -11.85
CA THR A 145 2.55 20.47 -12.94
C THR A 145 3.00 19.93 -14.29
N TYR A 146 3.71 18.82 -14.33
CA TYR A 146 4.28 18.17 -15.52
C TYR A 146 3.48 16.93 -15.92
N SER A 147 2.93 16.17 -14.97
CA SER A 147 2.10 15.01 -15.30
C SER A 147 0.91 15.41 -16.20
N PRO A 148 0.70 14.76 -17.35
CA PRO A 148 -0.42 15.09 -18.24
C PRO A 148 -1.79 14.78 -17.62
N ILE A 149 -1.83 13.84 -16.66
CA ILE A 149 -3.06 13.41 -15.98
C ILE A 149 -3.18 14.14 -14.63
N VAL A 150 -2.18 13.97 -13.76
CA VAL A 150 -2.28 14.40 -12.36
C VAL A 150 -2.24 15.92 -12.22
N SER A 151 -1.65 16.66 -13.18
CA SER A 151 -1.67 18.12 -13.15
C SER A 151 -3.08 18.72 -13.30
N SER A 152 -4.05 17.95 -13.81
CA SER A 152 -5.41 18.43 -14.11
C SER A 152 -6.46 18.04 -13.08
N VAL A 153 -6.11 17.22 -12.08
CA VAL A 153 -7.09 16.71 -11.11
C VAL A 153 -7.58 17.81 -10.15
N LYS A 154 -8.86 17.75 -9.81
CA LYS A 154 -9.58 18.84 -9.12
C LYS A 154 -9.06 19.13 -7.70
N TRP A 155 -8.60 18.12 -6.97
CA TRP A 155 -8.13 18.26 -5.59
C TRP A 155 -6.61 18.15 -5.48
N LYS A 156 -5.89 18.45 -6.55
CA LYS A 156 -4.43 18.62 -6.55
C LYS A 156 -4.01 19.76 -5.62
N ALA A 157 -2.95 19.53 -4.85
CA ALA A 157 -2.28 20.55 -4.05
C ALA A 157 -1.21 21.32 -4.84
N GLU A 158 -0.89 22.54 -4.37
CA GLU A 158 0.25 23.31 -4.89
C GLU A 158 1.60 22.80 -4.34
N THR A 159 1.61 22.36 -3.08
CA THR A 159 2.77 21.77 -2.41
C THR A 159 2.29 20.66 -1.49
N PRO A 160 3.15 19.69 -1.11
CA PRO A 160 2.79 18.60 -0.21
C PRO A 160 2.23 19.02 1.17
N SER A 161 2.32 20.31 1.53
CA SER A 161 1.80 20.89 2.77
C SER A 161 0.52 21.73 2.60
N SER A 162 -0.02 21.85 1.37
CA SER A 162 -1.15 22.71 1.05
C SER A 162 -2.50 22.14 1.52
N GLY A 163 -3.49 23.03 1.65
CA GLY A 163 -4.85 22.66 2.06
C GLY A 163 -4.87 21.93 3.41
N LYS A 164 -5.62 20.83 3.47
CA LYS A 164 -5.84 19.98 4.64
C LYS A 164 -4.93 18.75 4.70
N LEU A 165 -3.88 18.70 3.87
CA LEU A 165 -2.94 17.58 3.83
C LEU A 165 -2.28 17.31 5.18
N ASN A 166 -1.93 18.36 5.94
CA ASN A 166 -1.36 18.20 7.28
C ASN A 166 -2.30 17.45 8.25
N GLU A 167 -3.61 17.72 8.20
CA GLU A 167 -4.62 17.03 8.99
C GLU A 167 -4.82 15.58 8.53
N ILE A 168 -4.74 15.32 7.23
CA ILE A 168 -4.74 13.97 6.65
C ILE A 168 -3.53 13.18 7.14
N TYR A 169 -2.32 13.76 7.13
CA TYR A 169 -1.11 13.10 7.63
C TYR A 169 -1.18 12.83 9.14
N LYS A 170 -1.78 13.72 9.93
CA LYS A 170 -2.05 13.44 11.36
C LYS A 170 -2.94 12.22 11.56
N LEU A 171 -3.94 12.04 10.69
CA LEU A 171 -4.75 10.82 10.70
C LEU A 171 -3.90 9.62 10.29
N ALA A 172 -3.19 9.69 9.17
CA ALA A 172 -2.30 8.61 8.71
C ALA A 172 -1.37 8.10 9.82
N GLY A 173 -0.70 9.01 10.53
CA GLY A 173 0.19 8.67 11.66
C GLY A 173 -0.53 8.07 12.87
N ARG A 174 -1.79 8.47 13.12
CA ARG A 174 -2.61 7.87 14.20
C ARG A 174 -3.02 6.43 13.87
N TYR A 175 -3.38 6.16 12.62
CA TYR A 175 -3.77 4.82 12.17
C TYR A 175 -2.58 3.97 11.69
N LYS A 176 -1.37 4.56 11.66
CA LYS A 176 -0.14 3.98 11.12
C LYS A 176 -0.25 3.52 9.66
N VAL A 177 -1.09 4.20 8.87
CA VAL A 177 -1.30 3.90 7.45
C VAL A 177 -0.29 4.71 6.62
N PRO A 178 0.39 4.10 5.63
CA PRO A 178 1.27 4.83 4.72
C PRO A 178 0.50 5.78 3.80
N VAL A 179 1.20 6.80 3.29
CA VAL A 179 0.63 7.82 2.39
C VAL A 179 1.47 7.91 1.12
N LEU A 180 0.89 7.55 -0.02
CA LEU A 180 1.49 7.66 -1.34
C LEU A 180 1.19 9.03 -1.96
N LEU A 181 2.26 9.74 -2.34
CA LEU A 181 2.21 11.11 -2.84
C LEU A 181 2.78 11.19 -4.27
N HIS A 182 1.95 11.67 -5.19
CA HIS A 182 2.42 12.16 -6.49
C HIS A 182 3.08 13.53 -6.31
N ILE A 183 4.33 13.66 -6.73
CA ILE A 183 5.10 14.90 -6.63
C ILE A 183 5.94 15.11 -7.88
N ASP A 184 5.56 16.11 -8.67
CA ASP A 184 6.33 16.60 -9.82
C ASP A 184 6.21 18.14 -9.94
N PRO A 185 7.25 18.82 -10.45
CA PRO A 185 8.59 18.30 -10.76
C PRO A 185 9.39 17.86 -9.52
N ALA A 186 10.43 17.05 -9.74
CA ALA A 186 11.34 16.54 -8.71
C ALA A 186 12.37 17.58 -8.21
N TYR A 187 12.01 18.86 -8.17
CA TYR A 187 12.84 19.93 -7.64
C TYR A 187 11.99 21.10 -7.14
N GLY A 188 12.64 22.14 -6.60
CA GLY A 188 11.97 23.39 -6.26
C GLY A 188 10.89 23.26 -5.17
N PRO A 189 9.80 24.05 -5.23
CA PRO A 189 8.77 24.07 -4.21
C PRO A 189 8.11 22.71 -3.88
N PRO A 190 7.82 21.82 -4.85
CA PRO A 190 7.33 20.45 -4.59
C PRO A 190 8.23 19.66 -3.64
N ILE A 191 9.51 19.49 -3.96
CA ILE A 191 10.48 18.75 -3.12
C ILE A 191 10.75 19.46 -1.80
N ALA A 192 10.84 20.80 -1.79
CA ALA A 192 10.95 21.54 -0.54
C ALA A 192 9.74 21.30 0.37
N GLY A 193 8.54 21.16 -0.21
CA GLY A 193 7.33 20.78 0.53
C GLY A 193 7.37 19.34 1.04
N LEU A 194 7.87 18.39 0.25
CA LEU A 194 8.09 17.01 0.67
C LEU A 194 9.00 16.94 1.91
N GLN A 195 10.15 17.62 1.84
CA GLN A 195 11.11 17.71 2.95
C GLN A 195 10.48 18.29 4.23
N ARG A 196 9.65 19.33 4.09
CA ARG A 196 8.90 19.92 5.22
C ARG A 196 7.96 18.93 5.87
N VAL A 197 7.19 18.16 5.09
CA VAL A 197 6.22 17.20 5.65
C VAL A 197 6.91 15.97 6.24
N LEU A 198 8.00 15.49 5.63
CA LEU A 198 8.83 14.42 6.18
C LEU A 198 9.39 14.80 7.55
N THR A 199 9.89 16.04 7.69
CA THR A 199 10.39 16.58 8.96
C THR A 199 9.28 16.74 10.00
N ARG A 200 8.12 17.25 9.58
CA ARG A 200 7.00 17.59 10.48
C ARG A 200 6.26 16.36 10.99
N PHE A 201 6.22 15.28 10.21
CA PHE A 201 5.47 14.06 10.51
C PHE A 201 6.37 12.81 10.54
N PRO A 202 7.37 12.74 11.43
CA PRO A 202 8.35 11.64 11.44
C PRO A 202 7.76 10.27 11.78
N LYS A 203 6.50 10.22 12.23
CA LYS A 203 5.76 8.97 12.53
C LYS A 203 4.86 8.51 11.38
N VAL A 204 4.82 9.24 10.28
CA VAL A 204 4.07 8.89 9.07
C VAL A 204 5.05 8.34 8.06
N ASN A 205 4.76 7.16 7.53
CA ASN A 205 5.50 6.60 6.40
C ASN A 205 4.93 7.20 5.11
N PHE A 206 5.74 7.99 4.42
CA PHE A 206 5.38 8.57 3.13
C PHE A 206 6.02 7.74 2.02
N ILE A 207 5.29 7.52 0.93
CA ILE A 207 5.77 6.87 -0.28
C ILE A 207 5.83 7.95 -1.36
N TYR A 208 7.01 8.23 -1.91
CA TYR A 208 7.15 9.09 -3.07
C TYR A 208 6.89 8.25 -4.31
N ALA A 209 5.74 8.51 -4.94
CA ALA A 209 5.25 7.78 -6.11
C ALA A 209 6.26 7.86 -7.27
N HIS A 210 6.56 6.70 -7.87
CA HIS A 210 7.40 6.55 -9.08
C HIS A 210 8.57 7.54 -9.15
N ALA A 211 9.33 7.64 -8.04
CA ALA A 211 10.30 8.73 -7.85
C ALA A 211 11.42 8.72 -8.91
N ASN A 212 11.73 7.55 -9.45
CA ASN A 212 12.72 7.33 -10.50
C ASN A 212 12.32 7.93 -11.87
N VAL A 213 11.03 8.24 -12.08
CA VAL A 213 10.57 8.83 -13.35
C VAL A 213 11.09 10.26 -13.52
N ALA A 214 11.15 11.03 -12.45
CA ALA A 214 11.53 12.45 -12.50
C ALA A 214 12.81 12.78 -11.72
N SER A 215 13.39 11.82 -10.98
CA SER A 215 14.56 12.06 -10.11
C SER A 215 15.73 11.14 -10.43
N SER A 216 16.94 11.69 -10.39
CA SER A 216 18.17 10.90 -10.43
C SER A 216 18.37 10.06 -9.15
N PRO A 217 19.17 8.98 -9.20
CA PRO A 217 19.58 8.25 -8.01
C PRO A 217 20.15 9.15 -6.89
N GLU A 218 20.97 10.14 -7.23
CA GLU A 218 21.60 11.06 -6.26
C GLU A 218 20.59 11.95 -5.55
N ASN A 219 19.58 12.43 -6.28
CA ASN A 219 18.51 13.24 -5.70
C ASN A 219 17.65 12.40 -4.74
N ILE A 220 17.36 11.15 -5.10
CA ILE A 220 16.66 10.21 -4.22
C ILE A 220 17.51 9.92 -2.98
N GLU A 221 18.81 9.67 -3.13
CA GLU A 221 19.75 9.45 -2.03
C GLU A 221 19.79 10.62 -1.04
N ALA A 222 19.80 11.85 -1.56
CA ALA A 222 19.82 13.06 -0.75
C ALA A 222 18.59 13.17 0.17
N LEU A 223 17.45 12.59 -0.23
CA LEU A 223 16.26 12.48 0.61
C LEU A 223 16.35 11.28 1.57
N LEU A 224 16.70 10.09 1.06
CA LEU A 224 16.75 8.85 1.85
C LEU A 224 17.74 8.91 3.01
N SER A 225 18.88 9.57 2.81
CA SER A 225 19.92 9.79 3.83
C SER A 225 19.46 10.65 5.01
N LYS A 226 18.40 11.47 4.83
CA LYS A 226 17.93 12.44 5.84
C LYS A 226 16.63 12.01 6.52
N TYR A 227 15.73 11.39 5.79
CA TYR A 227 14.38 11.11 6.26
C TYR A 227 14.18 9.61 6.34
N SER A 228 14.09 9.05 7.55
CA SER A 228 13.91 7.60 7.76
C SER A 228 12.50 7.09 7.45
N ASN A 229 11.54 8.02 7.31
CA ASN A 229 10.11 7.75 7.13
C ASN A 229 9.64 7.96 5.68
N LEU A 230 10.56 8.05 4.73
CA LEU A 230 10.29 8.09 3.30
C LEU A 230 10.36 6.67 2.70
N PHE A 231 9.62 6.36 1.67
CA PHE A 231 9.76 5.15 0.88
C PHE A 231 9.71 5.58 -0.57
N ILE A 232 10.41 4.84 -1.41
CA ILE A 232 10.40 5.06 -2.86
C ILE A 232 9.52 3.99 -3.46
N ASP A 233 8.43 4.43 -4.06
CA ASP A 233 7.77 3.62 -5.08
C ASP A 233 8.60 3.74 -6.35
N PHE A 234 9.13 2.60 -6.80
CA PHE A 234 10.04 2.49 -7.93
C PHE A 234 9.33 1.84 -9.10
N TYR A 235 9.08 2.62 -10.15
CA TYR A 235 8.46 2.13 -11.37
C TYR A 235 9.53 1.61 -12.32
N ALA A 236 9.91 0.34 -12.13
CA ALA A 236 10.99 -0.30 -12.90
C ALA A 236 10.71 -0.33 -14.40
N GLY A 237 9.43 -0.52 -14.78
CA GLY A 237 8.99 -0.51 -16.18
C GLY A 237 9.43 0.75 -16.91
N TYR A 238 9.21 1.92 -16.31
CA TYR A 238 9.65 3.19 -16.88
C TYR A 238 11.16 3.20 -17.14
N THR A 239 11.94 2.84 -16.12
CA THR A 239 13.41 2.87 -16.23
C THR A 239 13.94 1.95 -17.34
N GLU A 240 13.33 0.79 -17.53
CA GLU A 240 13.83 -0.21 -18.50
C GLU A 240 13.28 -0.01 -19.93
N TYR A 241 11.99 0.32 -20.06
CA TYR A 241 11.28 0.22 -21.32
C TYR A 241 10.73 1.55 -21.87
N ASP A 242 10.75 2.63 -21.08
CA ASP A 242 10.34 3.94 -21.59
C ASP A 242 11.54 4.67 -22.21
N GLU A 243 11.39 5.12 -23.46
CA GLU A 243 12.44 5.87 -24.18
C GLU A 243 12.78 7.21 -23.51
N GLY A 244 11.90 7.72 -22.65
CA GLY A 244 12.10 8.93 -21.87
C GLY A 244 12.98 8.74 -20.64
N SER A 245 13.33 7.51 -20.24
CA SER A 245 14.21 7.28 -19.11
C SER A 245 15.63 7.74 -19.38
N GLU A 246 16.18 8.57 -18.48
CA GLU A 246 17.59 9.00 -18.53
C GLU A 246 18.56 7.98 -17.90
N TYR A 247 18.04 6.93 -17.27
CA TYR A 247 18.80 5.97 -16.46
C TYR A 247 18.43 4.54 -16.82
N GLU A 248 19.34 3.61 -16.54
CA GLU A 248 19.09 2.17 -16.63
C GLU A 248 18.83 1.58 -15.23
N LEU A 249 18.21 0.38 -15.15
CA LEU A 249 17.95 -0.28 -13.86
C LEU A 249 19.22 -0.44 -13.01
N LYS A 250 20.36 -0.74 -13.65
CA LYS A 250 21.66 -0.93 -12.98
C LYS A 250 22.14 0.32 -12.23
N ASP A 251 21.72 1.52 -12.66
CA ASP A 251 22.13 2.78 -12.03
C ASP A 251 21.49 2.96 -10.66
N PHE A 252 20.33 2.32 -10.42
CA PHE A 252 19.64 2.35 -9.12
C PHE A 252 20.08 1.23 -8.18
N VAL A 253 20.80 0.21 -8.64
CA VAL A 253 21.25 -0.92 -7.82
C VAL A 253 22.08 -0.47 -6.61
N PRO A 254 23.14 0.37 -6.74
CA PRO A 254 23.92 0.81 -5.59
C PRO A 254 23.08 1.53 -4.53
N LEU A 255 22.08 2.29 -4.97
CA LEU A 255 21.19 3.03 -4.08
C LEU A 255 20.24 2.10 -3.33
N MET A 256 19.63 1.13 -4.02
CA MET A 256 18.76 0.13 -3.39
C MET A 256 19.53 -0.76 -2.42
N GLU A 257 20.76 -1.17 -2.75
CA GLU A 257 21.62 -1.93 -1.83
C GLU A 257 22.02 -1.11 -0.59
N LYS A 258 22.20 0.20 -0.73
CA LYS A 258 22.51 1.10 0.38
C LYS A 258 21.30 1.34 1.30
N TYR A 259 20.09 1.36 0.74
CA TYR A 259 18.83 1.60 1.47
C TYR A 259 17.79 0.49 1.22
N PRO A 260 18.09 -0.77 1.55
CA PRO A 260 17.29 -1.92 1.12
C PRO A 260 15.91 -1.98 1.77
N ASP A 261 15.71 -1.24 2.86
CA ASP A 261 14.44 -1.15 3.61
C ASP A 261 13.53 -0.01 3.11
N ARG A 262 13.90 0.68 2.03
CA ARG A 262 13.31 1.98 1.65
C ARG A 262 12.74 2.04 0.23
N PHE A 263 12.78 0.93 -0.50
CA PHE A 263 12.22 0.80 -1.83
C PHE A 263 11.06 -0.19 -1.85
N LEU A 264 10.12 0.08 -2.74
CA LEU A 264 8.91 -0.68 -3.01
C LEU A 264 8.74 -0.74 -4.54
N PHE A 265 8.26 -1.86 -5.08
CA PHE A 265 7.98 -1.95 -6.52
C PHE A 265 6.53 -1.57 -6.82
N GLY A 266 6.34 -0.66 -7.76
CA GLY A 266 5.04 -0.26 -8.29
C GLY A 266 4.98 -0.46 -9.80
N SER A 267 3.83 -0.92 -10.30
CA SER A 267 3.59 -1.06 -11.74
C SER A 267 3.08 0.21 -12.40
N ASP A 268 2.55 1.15 -11.59
CA ASP A 268 1.77 2.31 -12.05
C ASP A 268 0.74 1.95 -13.12
N SER A 269 0.09 0.79 -12.94
CA SER A 269 -0.87 0.22 -13.90
C SER A 269 -0.31 -0.03 -15.31
N GLY A 270 1.02 -0.17 -15.45
CA GLY A 270 1.68 -0.28 -16.74
C GLY A 270 1.61 1.00 -17.58
N TYR A 271 1.50 2.17 -16.97
CA TYR A 271 1.43 3.44 -17.70
C TYR A 271 2.58 3.58 -18.71
N GLY A 272 2.25 3.81 -19.98
CA GLY A 272 3.20 3.96 -21.09
C GLY A 272 3.77 2.66 -21.67
N ILE A 273 3.81 1.56 -20.90
CA ILE A 273 4.60 0.35 -21.23
C ILE A 273 3.75 -0.94 -21.31
N GLY A 274 2.60 -0.94 -20.65
CA GLY A 274 1.76 -2.13 -20.47
C GLY A 274 2.23 -3.05 -19.33
N TYR A 275 1.39 -4.02 -19.00
CA TYR A 275 1.58 -4.86 -17.81
C TYR A 275 2.73 -5.83 -17.87
N ASP A 276 2.89 -6.50 -19.00
CA ASP A 276 3.98 -7.43 -19.19
C ASP A 276 5.33 -6.73 -19.00
N GLY A 277 5.53 -5.55 -19.58
CA GLY A 277 6.75 -4.78 -19.41
C GLY A 277 6.95 -4.26 -17.99
N ALA A 278 5.90 -3.67 -17.39
CA ALA A 278 5.99 -3.16 -16.01
C ALA A 278 6.40 -4.24 -14.99
N ILE A 279 5.81 -5.43 -15.08
CA ILE A 279 6.14 -6.53 -14.17
C ILE A 279 7.44 -7.24 -14.56
N ALA A 280 7.74 -7.39 -15.86
CA ALA A 280 9.02 -7.95 -16.31
C ALA A 280 10.20 -7.14 -15.78
N ALA A 281 10.15 -5.80 -15.86
CA ALA A 281 11.19 -4.91 -15.35
C ALA A 281 11.38 -5.01 -13.83
N ILE A 282 10.30 -5.27 -13.07
CA ILE A 282 10.41 -5.55 -11.63
C ILE A 282 11.26 -6.80 -11.40
N TYR A 283 11.00 -7.89 -12.14
CA TYR A 283 11.79 -9.09 -12.02
C TYR A 283 13.23 -8.94 -12.52
N GLU A 284 13.47 -8.12 -13.54
CA GLU A 284 14.82 -7.76 -14.02
C GLU A 284 15.58 -6.99 -12.95
N MET A 285 14.93 -6.02 -12.28
CA MET A 285 15.54 -5.33 -11.15
C MET A 285 15.80 -6.30 -9.98
N ILE A 286 14.87 -7.22 -9.69
CA ILE A 286 15.08 -8.29 -8.72
C ILE A 286 16.31 -9.12 -9.08
N ASP A 287 16.54 -9.45 -10.36
CA ASP A 287 17.69 -10.24 -10.82
C ASP A 287 19.03 -9.53 -10.58
N LEU A 288 19.05 -8.19 -10.67
CA LEU A 288 20.23 -7.35 -10.46
C LEU A 288 20.61 -7.17 -8.96
N LEU A 289 19.63 -7.27 -8.06
CA LEU A 289 19.83 -7.02 -6.62
C LEU A 289 20.45 -8.22 -5.89
N SER A 290 21.03 -7.98 -4.73
CA SER A 290 21.44 -9.03 -3.79
C SER A 290 20.22 -9.79 -3.24
N ASP A 291 20.39 -11.05 -2.85
CA ASP A 291 19.29 -11.90 -2.35
C ASP A 291 18.51 -11.21 -1.21
N LYS A 292 19.25 -10.50 -0.34
CA LYS A 292 18.69 -9.79 0.82
C LYS A 292 17.86 -8.58 0.39
N THR A 293 18.37 -7.78 -0.53
CA THR A 293 17.70 -6.55 -0.99
C THR A 293 16.51 -6.89 -1.85
N ALA A 294 16.65 -7.83 -2.79
CA ALA A 294 15.56 -8.32 -3.63
C ALA A 294 14.33 -8.76 -2.82
N VAL A 295 14.52 -9.61 -1.79
CA VAL A 295 13.43 -10.07 -0.92
C VAL A 295 12.73 -8.92 -0.19
N LYS A 296 13.50 -7.92 0.26
CA LYS A 296 12.94 -6.77 0.97
C LYS A 296 12.07 -5.90 0.08
N VAL A 297 12.60 -5.53 -1.08
CA VAL A 297 11.94 -4.62 -2.03
C VAL A 297 10.77 -5.31 -2.72
N ALA A 298 10.85 -6.62 -2.97
CA ALA A 298 9.76 -7.40 -3.56
C ALA A 298 8.49 -7.42 -2.69
N TYR A 299 8.60 -7.55 -1.37
CA TYR A 299 7.41 -7.57 -0.52
C TYR A 299 7.62 -7.16 0.95
N GLN A 300 8.71 -7.55 1.61
CA GLN A 300 8.80 -7.42 3.08
C GLN A 300 8.70 -5.96 3.57
N ASN A 301 9.20 -5.02 2.77
CA ASN A 301 9.10 -3.60 3.09
C ASN A 301 7.65 -3.14 3.14
N TYR A 302 6.84 -3.45 2.12
CA TYR A 302 5.42 -3.08 2.10
C TYR A 302 4.61 -3.88 3.10
N GLU A 303 4.84 -5.19 3.19
CA GLU A 303 4.17 -6.08 4.14
C GLU A 303 4.34 -5.57 5.58
N SER A 304 5.55 -5.16 5.97
CA SER A 304 5.82 -4.54 7.27
C SER A 304 5.00 -3.27 7.52
N LEU A 305 4.73 -2.45 6.49
CA LEU A 305 3.88 -1.24 6.63
C LEU A 305 2.42 -1.60 6.90
N ILE A 306 1.93 -2.72 6.36
CA ILE A 306 0.55 -3.18 6.52
C ILE A 306 0.36 -3.92 7.84
N GLU A 307 1.21 -4.91 8.13
CA GLU A 307 1.04 -5.80 9.28
C GLU A 307 1.33 -5.11 10.64
N ARG A 308 1.89 -3.90 10.63
CA ARG A 308 2.10 -3.07 11.84
C ARG A 308 0.93 -2.14 12.17
N GLN A 309 -0.13 -2.15 11.37
CA GLN A 309 -1.31 -1.31 11.59
C GLN A 309 -2.21 -1.94 12.67
N PRO A 310 -2.56 -1.22 13.75
CA PRO A 310 -3.48 -1.77 14.75
C PRO A 310 -4.93 -1.80 14.21
N PRO A 311 -5.76 -2.75 14.67
CA PRO A 311 -7.17 -2.75 14.35
C PRO A 311 -7.85 -1.47 14.86
N THR A 312 -8.81 -0.96 14.09
CA THR A 312 -9.53 0.28 14.38
C THR A 312 -10.59 0.07 15.46
N GLN A 313 -11.07 1.17 16.05
CA GLN A 313 -12.18 1.09 17.00
C GLN A 313 -13.44 0.52 16.34
N THR A 314 -13.69 0.88 15.08
CA THR A 314 -14.82 0.38 14.32
C THR A 314 -14.69 -1.12 14.04
N GLN A 315 -13.52 -1.59 13.62
CA GLN A 315 -13.26 -3.02 13.41
C GLN A 315 -13.43 -3.81 14.71
N MET A 316 -12.83 -3.36 15.82
CA MET A 316 -12.97 -4.02 17.11
C MET A 316 -14.43 -4.11 17.57
N LYS A 317 -15.21 -3.02 17.44
CA LYS A 317 -16.65 -3.03 17.74
C LYS A 317 -17.41 -3.99 16.84
N LYS A 318 -17.08 -4.03 15.54
CA LYS A 318 -17.72 -4.92 14.57
C LYS A 318 -17.46 -6.39 14.91
N ILE A 319 -16.21 -6.77 15.21
CA ILE A 319 -15.84 -8.14 15.62
C ILE A 319 -16.62 -8.57 16.87
N LYS A 320 -16.70 -7.68 17.89
CA LYS A 320 -17.49 -7.93 19.09
C LYS A 320 -18.96 -8.18 18.77
N SER A 321 -19.56 -7.35 17.90
CA SER A 321 -20.97 -7.50 17.53
C SER A 321 -21.27 -8.75 16.70
N LEU A 322 -20.29 -9.26 15.96
CA LEU A 322 -20.44 -10.41 15.07
C LEU A 322 -20.16 -11.75 15.76
N SER A 323 -19.27 -11.76 16.76
CA SER A 323 -18.92 -12.95 17.55
C SER A 323 -20.12 -13.41 18.39
N LYS A 324 -20.25 -14.72 18.61
CA LYS A 324 -21.38 -15.38 19.33
C LYS A 324 -20.97 -15.99 20.67
N SER A 325 -19.69 -15.92 21.00
CA SER A 325 -19.12 -16.54 22.19
C SER A 325 -17.96 -15.70 22.67
N SER A 326 -17.63 -15.85 23.95
CA SER A 326 -16.40 -15.28 24.49
C SER A 326 -15.22 -15.76 23.66
N ALA A 327 -14.44 -14.82 23.14
CA ALA A 327 -13.33 -15.09 22.25
C ALA A 327 -12.23 -14.04 22.46
N LYS A 328 -10.98 -14.46 22.32
CA LYS A 328 -9.81 -13.59 22.40
C LYS A 328 -9.09 -13.63 21.08
N TYR A 329 -9.09 -12.50 20.36
CA TYR A 329 -8.40 -12.36 19.08
C TYR A 329 -7.15 -11.49 19.26
N LYS A 330 -6.05 -11.91 18.65
CA LYS A 330 -4.84 -11.09 18.46
C LYS A 330 -4.76 -10.80 16.98
N LEU A 331 -4.89 -9.54 16.59
CA LEU A 331 -5.06 -9.14 15.19
C LEU A 331 -4.38 -7.81 14.92
N ASN A 332 -3.81 -7.66 13.73
CA ASN A 332 -3.58 -6.35 13.12
C ASN A 332 -4.84 -5.86 12.36
N LYS A 333 -4.70 -4.74 11.66
CA LYS A 333 -5.79 -4.12 10.90
C LYS A 333 -6.29 -4.97 9.73
N ARG A 334 -5.38 -5.59 8.96
CA ARG A 334 -5.71 -6.46 7.82
C ARG A 334 -6.42 -7.72 8.31
N GLU A 335 -5.84 -8.40 9.28
CA GLU A 335 -6.44 -9.61 9.88
C GLU A 335 -7.82 -9.35 10.50
N ALA A 336 -8.03 -8.13 11.03
CA ALA A 336 -9.34 -7.70 11.50
C ALA A 336 -10.36 -7.56 10.35
N ASN A 337 -9.96 -7.09 9.16
CA ASN A 337 -10.83 -7.12 7.98
C ASN A 337 -11.20 -8.56 7.62
N ASP A 338 -10.20 -9.45 7.49
CA ASP A 338 -10.41 -10.85 7.11
C ASP A 338 -11.37 -11.55 8.08
N LEU A 339 -11.21 -11.32 9.39
CA LEU A 339 -12.10 -11.88 10.40
C LEU A 339 -13.52 -11.32 10.27
N ILE A 340 -13.68 -10.02 10.03
CA ILE A 340 -15.00 -9.40 9.84
C ILE A 340 -15.70 -9.99 8.62
N MET A 341 -15.00 -10.19 7.51
CA MET A 341 -15.55 -10.83 6.29
C MET A 341 -16.02 -12.25 6.61
N LYS A 342 -15.13 -13.09 7.18
CA LYS A 342 -15.44 -14.47 7.58
C LYS A 342 -16.65 -14.58 8.52
N LEU A 343 -16.71 -13.72 9.54
CA LEU A 343 -17.83 -13.70 10.49
C LEU A 343 -19.14 -13.20 9.86
N THR A 344 -19.05 -12.25 8.93
CA THR A 344 -20.22 -11.73 8.21
C THR A 344 -20.81 -12.80 7.30
N ASP A 345 -19.98 -13.52 6.55
CA ASP A 345 -20.45 -14.61 5.67
C ASP A 345 -21.05 -15.77 6.45
N LYS A 346 -20.45 -16.12 7.59
CA LYS A 346 -21.02 -17.12 8.49
C LYS A 346 -22.43 -16.71 8.96
N ARG A 347 -22.63 -15.46 9.37
CA ARG A 347 -23.96 -14.98 9.78
C ARG A 347 -24.97 -14.96 8.65
N LYS A 348 -24.58 -14.61 7.42
CA LYS A 348 -25.46 -14.68 6.25
C LYS A 348 -25.96 -16.11 6.04
N LYS A 349 -25.05 -17.10 6.10
CA LYS A 349 -25.37 -18.53 5.94
C LYS A 349 -26.21 -19.14 7.07
N GLU A 350 -26.17 -18.56 8.28
CA GLU A 350 -26.98 -19.04 9.42
C GLU A 350 -28.36 -18.36 9.52
N GLY A 351 -28.55 -17.24 8.81
CA GLY A 351 -29.82 -16.51 8.75
C GLY A 351 -30.58 -16.68 7.43
N SER A 352 -30.02 -17.44 6.48
CA SER A 352 -30.70 -18.00 5.30
C SER A 352 -30.95 -19.48 5.55
#